data_AF-A0A832TM28-F1
#
_entry.id   AF-A0A832TM28-F1
#
_cell.length_a   1.000
_cell.length_b   1.000
_cell.length_c   1.000
_cell.angle_alpha   90.00
_cell.angle_beta   90.00
_cell.angle_gamma   90.00
#
_symmetry.space_group_name_H-M   'P 1'
#
loop_
_entity.id
_entity.type
_entity.pdbx_description
1 polymer ?
#
loop_
_entity_poly.entity_id
_entity_poly.type
_entity_poly.pdbx_seq_one_letter_code
_entity_poly.pdbx_strand_id
1 'polypeptide(L)' 'DGSLFWALINAKPLFNKNGDFTGSLCMYTDITKRKEAEEALANIENTRKKEIHHRIKNNLQV' A
#
# COMPACT_ATOMS: atom_id res chain seq x y z
N ASP A 1 -5.49 -18.58 10.75
CA ASP A 1 -6.80 -18.70 10.08
C ASP A 1 -6.70 -18.78 8.55
N GLY A 2 -5.54 -18.52 7.94
CA GLY A 2 -5.39 -18.55 6.48
C GLY A 2 -5.77 -17.24 5.80
N SER A 3 -5.96 -16.16 6.58
CA SER A 3 -6.23 -14.83 6.04
C SER A 3 -5.07 -14.29 5.20
N LEU A 4 -5.42 -13.57 4.13
CA LEU A 4 -4.47 -12.86 3.30
C LEU A 4 -4.13 -11.53 3.95
N PHE A 5 -2.86 -11.14 3.89
CA PHE A 5 -2.38 -9.86 4.41
C PHE A 5 -1.39 -9.23 3.44
N TRP A 6 -1.29 -7.91 3.48
CA TRP A 6 -0.28 -7.20 2.72
C TRP A 6 1.07 -7.34 3.41
N ALA A 7 2.05 -7.93 2.73
CA ALA A 7 3.40 -8.05 3.23
C ALA A 7 4.35 -7.11 2.49
N LEU A 8 5.11 -6.32 3.24
CA LEU A 8 6.35 -5.75 2.73
C LEU A 8 7.45 -6.80 2.93
N ILE A 9 8.05 -7.25 1.83
CA ILE A 9 9.06 -8.31 1.83
C ILE A 9 10.43 -7.67 1.55
N ASN A 10 11.39 -7.92 2.43
CA ASN A 10 12.81 -7.64 2.18
C ASN A 10 13.58 -8.96 2.19
N ALA A 11 14.33 -9.23 1.14
CA ALA A 11 15.16 -10.43 1.05
C ALA A 11 16.61 -10.06 0.74
N LYS A 12 17.54 -10.74 1.42
CA LYS A 12 18.98 -10.62 1.18
C LYS A 12 19.57 -12.01 0.98
N PRO A 13 20.30 -12.25 -0.12
CA PRO A 13 21.03 -13.50 -0.28
C PRO A 13 22.15 -13.59 0.75
N LEU A 14 22.40 -14.80 1.25
CA LEU A 14 23.48 -15.15 2.14
C LEU A 14 24.50 -15.97 1.36
N PHE A 15 25.76 -15.62 1.54
CA PHE A 15 26.89 -16.31 0.93
C PHE A 15 27.86 -16.77 2.01
N ASN A 16 28.51 -17.92 1.79
CA ASN A 16 29.61 -18.35 2.63
C ASN A 16 30.89 -17.54 2.33
N LYS A 17 31.96 -17.80 3.09
CA LYS A 17 33.27 -17.16 2.90
C LYS A 17 33.92 -17.41 1.53
N ASN A 18 33.50 -18.46 0.82
CA ASN A 18 33.99 -18.81 -0.52
C ASN A 18 33.17 -18.12 -1.63
N GLY A 19 32.10 -17.41 -1.28
CA GLY A 19 31.18 -16.78 -2.24
C GLY A 19 30.06 -17.69 -2.72
N ASP A 20 29.92 -18.91 -2.19
CA ASP A 20 28.84 -19.81 -2.60
C ASP A 20 27.52 -19.39 -1.95
N PHE A 21 26.43 -19.47 -2.70
CA PHE A 21 25.09 -19.18 -2.21
C PHE A 21 24.67 -20.21 -1.15
N THR A 22 24.26 -19.73 0.02
CA THR A 22 23.83 -20.59 1.15
C THR A 22 22.36 -20.41 1.53
N GLY A 23 21.65 -19.46 0.92
CA GLY A 23 20.24 -19.21 1.19
C GLY A 23 19.91 -17.72 1.16
N SER A 24 18.74 -17.37 1.69
CA SER A 24 18.26 -15.98 1.77
C SER A 24 17.69 -15.68 3.14
N LEU A 25 18.05 -14.52 3.68
CA LEU A 25 17.39 -13.94 4.85
C LEU A 25 16.20 -13.10 4.35
N CYS A 26 14.99 -13.52 4.72
CA CYS A 26 13.76 -12.82 4.36
C CYS A 26 13.10 -12.23 5.61
N MET A 27 12.68 -10.98 5.52
CA MET A 27 11.86 -10.30 6.51
C MET A 27 10.51 -9.94 5.90
N TYR A 28 9.44 -10.33 6.58
CA TYR A 28 8.06 -10.04 6.22
C TYR A 28 7.50 -9.08 7.25
N THR A 29 7.06 -7.90 6.81
CA THR A 29 6.35 -6.95 7.67
C THR A 29 4.91 -6.88 7.20
N ASP A 30 3.97 -7.21 8.08
CA ASP A 30 2.55 -6.99 7.81
C ASP A 30 2.27 -5.48 7.75
N ILE A 31 1.83 -5.02 6.59
CA ILE A 31 1.50 -3.63 6.30
C ILE A 31 0.01 -3.45 5.98
N THR A 32 -0.84 -4.41 6.32
CA THR A 32 -2.29 -4.38 6.02
C THR A 32 -2.94 -3.12 6.56
N LYS A 33 -2.72 -2.80 7.83
CA LYS A 33 -3.23 -1.56 8.45
C LYS A 33 -2.78 -0.29 7.74
N ARG A 34 -1.55 -0.27 7.22
CA ARG A 34 -1.04 0.86 6.46
C ARG A 34 -1.79 1.01 5.14
N LYS A 35 -2.00 -0.10 4.42
CA LYS A 35 -2.75 -0.11 3.15
C LYS A 35 -4.21 0.32 3.35
N GLU A 36 -4.86 -0.14 4.41
CA GLU A 36 -6.22 0.28 4.77
C GLU A 36 -6.30 1.79 5.03
N ALA A 37 -5.34 2.35 5.76
CA ALA A 37 -5.28 3.78 6.01
C ALA A 37 -5.05 4.61 4.74
N GLU A 38 -4.15 4.17 3.86
CA GLU A 38 -3.91 4.80 2.55
C GLU A 38 -5.18 4.82 1.69
N GLU A 39 -5.91 3.70 1.66
CA GLU A 39 -7.15 3.58 0.88
C GLU A 39 -8.27 4.46 1.45
N ALA A 40 -8.43 4.48 2.78
CA ALA A 40 -9.40 5.35 3.43
C ALA A 40 -9.15 6.83 3.10
N LEU A 41 -7.88 7.27 3.13
CA LEU A 41 -7.51 8.64 2.76
C LEU A 41 -7.82 8.94 1.28
N ALA A 42 -7.44 8.04 0.37
CA ALA A 42 -7.72 8.19 -1.05
C ALA A 42 -9.23 8.29 -1.35
N ASN A 43 -10.05 7.50 -0.64
CA ASN A 43 -11.50 7.53 -0.78
C ASN A 43 -12.12 8.85 -0.30
N ILE A 44 -11.63 9.39 0.83
CA ILE A 44 -12.07 10.70 1.34
C ILE A 44 -11.71 11.80 0.34
N GLU A 45 -10.49 11.79 -0.20
CA GLU A 45 -10.05 12.79 -1.17
C GLU A 45 -10.88 12.75 -2.46
N ASN A 46 -11.13 11.55 -2.99
CA ASN A 46 -11.94 11.36 -4.19
C ASN A 46 -13.39 11.82 -3.98
N THR A 47 -13.97 11.54 -2.81
CA THR A 47 -15.33 11.98 -2.47
C THR A 47 -15.40 13.51 -2.41
N ARG A 48 -14.45 14.15 -1.72
CA ARG A 48 -14.36 15.61 -1.65
C ARG A 48 -14.20 16.26 -3.03
N LYS A 49 -13.35 15.70 -3.88
CA LYS A 49 -13.16 16.19 -5.26
C LYS A 49 -14.47 16.12 -6.06
N LYS A 50 -15.21 15.01 -5.96
CA LYS A 50 -16.51 14.85 -6.63
C LYS A 50 -17.54 15.87 -6.14
N GLU A 51 -17.62 16.11 -4.83
CA GLU A 51 -18.53 17.11 -4.27
C GLU A 51 -18.21 18.52 -4.76
N ILE A 52 -16.94 18.91 -4.77
CA ILE A 52 -16.49 20.20 -5.28
C ILE A 52 -16.86 20.33 -6.77
N HIS A 53 -16.57 19.31 -7.57
CA HIS A 53 -16.90 19.31 -8.99
C HIS A 53 -18.41 19.45 -9.23
N HIS A 54 -19.23 18.74 -8.45
CA HIS A 54 -20.69 18.84 -8.53
C HIS A 54 -21.18 20.26 -8.18
N ARG A 55 -20.66 20.87 -7.10
CA ARG A 55 -21.03 22.24 -6.69
C ARG A 55 -20.63 23.28 -7.72
N ILE A 56 -19.43 23.18 -8.30
CA ILE A 56 -18.96 24.09 -9.36
C ILE A 56 -19.89 23.99 -10.56
N LYS A 57 -20.24 22.77 -11.00
CA LYS A 57 -21.14 22.55 -12.13
C LYS A 57 -22.52 23.16 -11.86
N ASN A 58 -23.09 22.96 -10.67
CA ASN A 58 -24.39 23.53 -10.32
C ASN A 58 -24.34 25.07 -10.32
N ASN A 59 -23.29 25.68 -9.79
CA ASN A 59 -23.14 27.15 -9.78
C ASN A 59 -22.89 27.77 -11.16
N LEU A 60 -22.26 27.05 -12.08
CA LEU A 60 -22.03 27.49 -13.47
C LEU A 60 -23.23 27.25 -14.39
N GLN A 61 -24.20 26.44 -13.95
CA GLN A 61 -25.45 26.18 -14.66
C GLN A 61 -26.60 27.10 -14.22
N VAL A 62 -26.34 27.99 -13.26
CA VAL A 62 -27.16 29.16 -12.94
C VAL A 62 -26.68 30.33 -13.79
#